data_AF-A0AAP5H8Y9-F1
#
_entry.id   AF-A0AAP5H8Y9-F1
#
_cell.length_a   1.000
_cell.length_b   1.000
_cell.length_c   1.000
_cell.angle_alpha   90.00
_cell.angle_beta   90.00
_cell.angle_gamma   90.00
#
_symmetry.space_group_name_H-M   'P 1'
#
loop_
_entity.id
_entity.type
_entity.pdbx_description
1 polymer ?
#
loop_
_entity_poly.entity_id
_entity_poly.type
_entity_poly.pdbx_seq_one_letter_code
_entity_poly.pdbx_strand_id
1 'polypeptide(L)'
;MEYKKKISLYKLDVEGELNVSPFEYLDTFAIRSELHRSRDQLKQCDLQLIQYCDQQLLNRIEEFYSYIAEIYSFNDSKKPLEEWWWHLDRVVAGELIVELDK
;
A
#
# COMPACT_ATOMS: atom_id res chain seq x y z
N MET A 1 -3.30 -4.18 20.14
CA MET A 1 -2.25 -5.16 19.75
C MET A 1 -2.34 -5.53 18.27
N GLU A 2 -3.54 -5.57 17.69
CA GLU A 2 -3.77 -5.95 16.29
C GLU A 2 -3.10 -5.03 15.26
N TYR A 3 -3.17 -3.69 15.43
CA TYR A 3 -2.59 -2.74 14.48
C TYR A 3 -1.08 -2.85 14.33
N LYS A 4 -0.34 -3.14 15.42
CA LYS A 4 1.11 -3.33 15.34
C LYS A 4 1.48 -4.50 14.43
N LYS A 5 0.75 -5.61 14.55
CA LYS A 5 0.95 -6.78 13.68
C LYS A 5 0.65 -6.42 12.22
N LYS A 6 -0.44 -5.70 11.95
CA LYS A 6 -0.80 -5.22 10.61
C LYS A 6 0.27 -4.31 10.00
N ILE A 7 0.79 -3.35 10.77
CA ILE A 7 1.89 -2.48 10.33
C ILE A 7 3.16 -3.29 10.07
N SER A 8 3.47 -4.28 10.92
CA SER A 8 4.63 -5.17 10.69
C SER A 8 4.48 -6.03 9.44
N LEU A 9 3.29 -6.55 9.16
CA LEU A 9 3.01 -7.29 7.92
C LEU A 9 3.14 -6.37 6.71
N TYR A 10 2.50 -5.20 6.74
CA TYR A 10 2.60 -4.23 5.67
C TYR A 10 4.07 -3.86 5.39
N LYS A 11 4.85 -3.61 6.45
CA LYS A 11 6.29 -3.34 6.35
C LYS A 11 7.06 -4.50 5.71
N LEU A 12 6.84 -5.73 6.17
CA LEU A 12 7.51 -6.91 5.64
C LEU A 12 7.26 -7.07 4.14
N ASP A 13 6.01 -6.87 3.71
CA ASP A 13 5.60 -7.06 2.33
C ASP A 13 6.19 -5.99 1.40
N VAL A 14 6.21 -4.71 1.81
CA VAL A 14 6.73 -3.61 0.99
C VAL A 14 8.26 -3.53 0.97
N GLU A 15 8.94 -4.06 1.98
CA GLU A 15 10.40 -4.14 2.02
C GLU A 15 10.95 -5.43 1.41
N GLY A 16 10.16 -6.51 1.40
CA GLY A 16 10.56 -7.83 0.94
C GLY A 16 10.61 -7.98 -0.58
N GLU A 17 11.30 -9.02 -1.04
CA GLU A 17 11.28 -9.41 -2.46
C GLU A 17 9.88 -9.87 -2.89
N LEU A 18 9.50 -9.58 -4.14
CA LEU A 18 8.24 -10.05 -4.73
C LEU A 18 8.33 -11.53 -5.12
N ASN A 19 8.44 -12.41 -4.12
CA ASN A 19 8.70 -13.84 -4.29
C ASN A 19 7.55 -14.75 -3.81
N VAL A 20 6.44 -14.14 -3.36
CA VAL A 20 5.19 -14.82 -3.02
C VAL A 20 4.12 -14.51 -4.04
N SER A 21 3.03 -15.29 -4.05
CA SER A 21 1.91 -15.09 -4.97
C SER A 21 1.43 -13.62 -5.04
N PRO A 22 1.18 -13.05 -6.24
CA PRO A 22 0.62 -11.71 -6.39
C PRO A 22 -0.66 -11.46 -5.57
N PHE A 23 -1.43 -12.51 -5.30
CA PHE A 23 -2.63 -12.45 -4.47
C PHE A 23 -2.35 -12.01 -3.03
N GLU A 24 -1.19 -12.36 -2.47
CA GLU A 24 -0.80 -11.96 -1.11
C GLU A 24 -0.69 -10.44 -1.00
N TYR A 25 -0.28 -9.76 -2.07
CA TYR A 25 -0.17 -8.29 -2.07
C TYR A 25 -1.53 -7.59 -2.16
N LEU A 26 -2.58 -8.29 -2.62
CA LEU A 26 -3.96 -7.78 -2.48
C LEU A 26 -4.37 -7.77 -1.00
N ASP A 27 -3.93 -8.76 -0.21
CA ASP A 27 -4.13 -8.75 1.24
C ASP A 27 -3.29 -7.66 1.90
N THR A 28 -2.05 -7.42 1.45
CA THR A 28 -1.23 -6.27 1.86
C THR A 28 -1.98 -4.94 1.64
N PHE A 29 -2.62 -4.76 0.49
CA PHE A 29 -3.43 -3.57 0.19
C PHE A 29 -4.70 -3.50 1.05
N ALA A 30 -5.34 -4.63 1.33
CA ALA A 30 -6.47 -4.69 2.25
C ALA A 30 -6.05 -4.28 3.68
N ILE A 31 -4.89 -4.76 4.15
CA ILE A 31 -4.29 -4.35 5.42
C ILE A 31 -4.07 -2.84 5.44
N ARG A 32 -3.51 -2.26 4.37
CA ARG A 32 -3.28 -0.81 4.28
C ARG A 32 -4.59 0.00 4.31
N SER A 33 -5.67 -0.51 3.71
CA SER A 33 -7.01 0.07 3.80
C SER A 33 -7.62 -0.03 5.20
N GLU A 34 -7.35 -1.10 5.94
CA GLU A 34 -7.76 -1.17 7.35
C GLU A 34 -7.00 -0.18 8.23
N LEU A 35 -5.69 -0.05 8.02
CA LEU A 35 -4.87 0.93 8.72
C LEU A 35 -5.31 2.36 8.44
N HIS A 36 -5.70 2.66 7.19
CA HIS A 36 -6.28 3.95 6.82
C HIS A 36 -7.59 4.23 7.56
N ARG A 37 -8.52 3.26 7.57
CA ARG A 37 -9.82 3.40 8.26
C ARG A 37 -9.68 3.55 9.78
N SER A 38 -8.62 2.99 10.36
CA SER A 38 -8.32 3.10 11.79
C SER A 38 -7.35 4.24 12.13
N ARG A 39 -7.04 5.17 11.20
CA ARG A 39 -6.02 6.22 11.38
C ARG A 39 -6.17 7.00 12.68
N ASP A 40 -7.41 7.38 13.03
CA ASP A 40 -7.71 8.17 14.24
C ASP A 40 -7.43 7.43 15.55
N GLN A 41 -7.23 6.11 15.50
CA GLN A 41 -6.92 5.26 16.66
C GLN A 41 -5.42 4.93 16.75
N LEU A 42 -4.63 5.30 15.75
CA LEU A 42 -3.20 5.00 15.68
C LEU A 42 -2.39 6.07 16.41
N LYS A 43 -1.29 5.64 17.03
CA LYS A 43 -0.34 6.56 17.66
C LYS A 43 0.51 7.23 16.58
N GLN A 44 1.07 8.40 16.90
CA GLN A 44 1.96 9.11 15.99
C GLN A 44 3.12 8.23 15.46
N CYS A 45 3.75 7.43 16.33
CA CYS A 45 4.81 6.50 15.91
C CYS A 45 4.31 5.45 14.90
N ASP A 46 3.07 4.98 15.06
CA ASP A 46 2.47 4.00 14.14
C ASP A 46 2.18 4.65 12.79
N LEU A 47 1.70 5.89 12.77
CA LEU A 47 1.49 6.68 11.55
C LEU A 47 2.79 6.94 10.79
N GLN A 48 3.87 7.29 11.50
CA GLN A 48 5.20 7.47 10.90
C GLN A 48 5.74 6.18 10.28
N LEU A 49 5.49 5.02 10.91
CA LEU A 49 5.86 3.74 10.34
C LEU A 49 5.05 3.42 9.07
N ILE A 50 3.75 3.74 9.05
CA ILE A 50 2.93 3.57 7.85
C ILE A 50 3.42 4.47 6.72
N GLN A 51 3.72 5.74 6.99
CA GLN A 51 4.28 6.66 5.99
C GLN A 51 5.62 6.16 5.43
N TYR A 52 6.48 5.62 6.29
CA TYR A 52 7.70 4.98 5.84
C TYR A 52 7.40 3.80 4.90
N CYS A 53 6.43 2.95 5.23
CA CYS A 53 6.04 1.83 4.37
C CYS A 53 5.43 2.32 3.03
N ASP A 54 4.60 3.36 3.06
CA ASP A 54 4.03 4.01 1.88
C ASP A 54 5.16 4.54 0.97
N GLN A 55 6.20 5.15 1.54
CA GLN A 55 7.37 5.61 0.79
C GLN A 55 8.12 4.43 0.16
N GLN A 56 8.25 3.31 0.86
CA GLN A 56 8.89 2.11 0.30
C GLN A 56 8.09 1.53 -0.86
N LEU A 57 6.76 1.50 -0.77
CA LEU A 57 5.88 1.10 -1.87
C LEU A 57 6.01 2.05 -3.07
N LEU A 58 6.03 3.38 -2.84
CA LEU A 58 6.23 4.36 -3.91
C LEU A 58 7.60 4.23 -4.59
N ASN A 59 8.66 3.97 -3.82
CA ASN A 59 10.00 3.74 -4.36
C ASN A 59 10.07 2.49 -5.27
N ARG A 60 9.13 1.57 -5.11
CA ARG A 60 9.05 0.30 -5.84
C ARG A 60 7.77 0.19 -6.68
N ILE A 61 7.15 1.34 -6.99
CA ILE A 61 5.80 1.37 -7.55
C ILE A 61 5.68 0.61 -8.88
N GLU A 62 6.67 0.75 -9.77
CA GLU A 62 6.69 0.05 -11.06
C GLU A 62 6.82 -1.46 -10.89
N GLU A 63 7.60 -1.90 -9.89
CA GLU A 63 7.80 -3.32 -9.57
C GLU A 63 6.49 -3.94 -9.07
N PHE A 64 5.85 -3.30 -8.09
CA PHE A 64 4.56 -3.74 -7.54
C PHE A 64 3.44 -3.71 -8.57
N TYR A 65 3.35 -2.64 -9.36
CA TYR A 65 2.37 -2.53 -10.43
C TYR A 65 2.54 -3.69 -11.43
N SER A 66 3.75 -3.89 -11.95
CA SER A 66 4.03 -4.94 -12.94
C SER A 66 3.70 -6.32 -12.39
N TYR A 67 4.04 -6.59 -11.13
CA TYR A 67 3.81 -7.89 -10.49
C TYR A 67 2.33 -8.19 -10.24
N ILE A 68 1.55 -7.19 -9.83
CA ILE A 68 0.15 -7.36 -9.43
C ILE A 68 -0.80 -7.23 -10.64
N ALA A 69 -0.41 -6.46 -11.67
CA ALA A 69 -1.22 -6.26 -12.87
C ALA A 69 -1.49 -7.56 -13.65
N GLU A 70 -0.71 -8.62 -13.41
CA GLU A 70 -0.98 -9.96 -13.97
C GLU A 70 -2.30 -10.56 -13.47
N ILE A 71 -2.77 -10.19 -12.28
CA ILE A 71 -3.95 -10.77 -11.64
C ILE A 71 -5.04 -9.75 -11.28
N TYR A 72 -4.71 -8.44 -11.26
CA TYR A 72 -5.61 -7.38 -10.82
C TYR A 72 -5.68 -6.25 -11.85
N SER A 73 -6.90 -5.94 -12.29
CA SER A 73 -7.18 -4.80 -13.17
C SER A 73 -7.33 -3.52 -12.35
N PHE A 74 -6.26 -2.74 -12.23
CA PHE A 74 -6.26 -1.48 -11.48
C PHE A 74 -7.24 -0.43 -12.03
N ASN A 75 -7.42 -0.38 -13.35
CA ASN A 75 -8.38 0.51 -14.03
C ASN A 75 -9.83 0.31 -13.54
N ASP A 76 -10.17 -0.88 -13.07
CA ASP A 76 -11.53 -1.22 -12.59
C ASP A 76 -11.69 -1.02 -11.08
N SER A 77 -10.67 -0.49 -10.41
CA SER A 77 -10.70 -0.25 -8.97
C SER A 77 -11.81 0.73 -8.59
N LYS A 78 -12.75 0.25 -7.78
CA LYS A 78 -13.83 1.07 -7.19
C LYS A 78 -13.45 1.70 -5.86
N LYS A 79 -12.17 1.61 -5.48
CA LYS A 79 -11.68 2.12 -4.21
C LYS A 79 -11.57 3.64 -4.26
N PRO A 80 -11.85 4.34 -3.15
CA PRO A 80 -11.69 5.79 -3.10
C PRO A 80 -10.22 6.17 -3.35
N LEU A 81 -9.97 7.38 -3.86
CA LEU A 81 -8.63 7.85 -4.23
C LEU A 81 -7.70 7.98 -3.02
N GLU A 82 -8.27 8.21 -1.84
CA GLU A 82 -7.58 8.23 -0.56
C GLU A 82 -6.92 6.87 -0.25
N GLU A 83 -7.40 5.78 -0.86
CA GLU A 83 -6.76 4.47 -0.86
C GLU A 83 -5.90 4.27 -2.12
N TRP A 84 -4.97 5.19 -2.37
CA TRP A 84 -4.17 5.30 -3.59
C TRP A 84 -3.40 4.02 -3.97
N TRP A 85 -3.08 3.15 -3.01
CA TRP A 85 -2.41 1.86 -3.26
C TRP A 85 -3.27 0.89 -4.09
N TRP A 86 -4.56 1.14 -4.25
CA TRP A 86 -5.43 0.43 -5.19
C TRP A 86 -5.45 1.03 -6.60
N HIS A 87 -4.64 2.07 -6.85
CA HIS A 87 -4.57 2.84 -8.08
C HIS A 87 -3.11 2.98 -8.54
N LEU A 88 -2.31 1.91 -8.38
CA LEU A 88 -0.88 1.94 -8.71
C LEU A 88 -0.63 2.30 -10.18
N ASP A 89 -1.51 1.86 -11.08
CA ASP A 89 -1.51 2.23 -12.50
C ASP A 89 -1.48 3.74 -12.71
N ARG A 90 -2.33 4.47 -11.98
CA ARG A 90 -2.43 5.93 -12.07
C ARG A 90 -1.24 6.63 -11.45
N VAL A 91 -0.63 6.04 -10.41
CA VAL A 91 0.62 6.55 -9.82
C VAL A 91 1.79 6.36 -10.79
N VAL A 92 1.93 5.17 -11.38
CA VAL A 92 2.95 4.85 -12.40
C VAL A 92 2.80 5.75 -13.63
N ALA A 93 1.57 6.00 -14.08
CA ALA A 93 1.29 6.88 -15.21
C ALA A 93 1.50 8.37 -14.91
N GLY A 94 1.74 8.75 -13.64
CA GLY A 94 1.85 10.15 -13.21
C GLY A 94 0.51 10.90 -13.19
N GLU A 95 -0.61 10.18 -13.28
CA GLU A 95 -1.97 10.73 -13.23
C GLU A 95 -2.47 10.95 -11.79
N LEU A 96 -1.83 10.29 -10.83
CA LEU A 96 -2.09 10.45 -9.40
C LEU A 96 -0.78 10.75 -8.67
N ILE A 97 -0.67 11.95 -8.10
CA ILE A 97 0.47 12.36 -7.27
C ILE A 97 0.15 12.03 -5.82
N VAL A 98 0.98 11.21 -5.19
CA VAL A 98 0.86 10.85 -3.76
C VAL A 98 1.78 11.74 -2.94
N GLU A 99 1.20 12.64 -2.16
CA GLU A 99 1.94 13.45 -1.19
C GLU A 99 1.98 12.73 0.14
N LEU A 100 3.19 12.38 0.61
CA LEU A 100 3.38 11.89 1.97
C LEU A 100 3.60 13.09 2.90
N ASP A 101 2.80 13.18 3.96
CA ASP A 101 2.97 14.19 5.01
C ASP A 101 4.42 14.12 5.55
N LYS A 102 5.11 15.26 5.59
CA LYS A 102 6.49 15.40 6.10
C LYS A 102 6.57 15.46 7.62
#